data_AF-A0A382U0I1-F1
#
_entry.id   AF-A0A382U0I1-F1
#
_cell.length_a   1.000
_cell.length_b   1.000
_cell.length_c   1.000
_cell.angle_alpha   90.00
_cell.angle_beta   90.00
_cell.angle_gamma   90.00
#
_symmetry.space_group_name_H-M   'P 1'
#
loop_
_entity.id
_entity.type
_entity.pdbx_description
1 polymer ?
#
loop_
_entity_poly.entity_id
_entity_poly.type
_entity_poly.pdbx_seq_one_letter_code
_entity_poly.pdbx_strand_id
1 'polypeptide(L)'
;GPPPQGPTTSLPAYRTMWLQPADWTHADADSAAIRIRRFVTAITPTASTTLLVQVDGEAKAATPDDFDPLSVALIAGHEKGLRVHAGLSLTVAPGESPAAAMSRWKDIAGHVATHYGIDGLHLGGHRGLSGIGAAAEALLVKPYLVISGSTFSDVVGLQPVHSVLVSVATTPVSWHVDASQVVALDLSRWRPEGASGLPVQVDSAAHESTTDAAGRVGILLPTRPDTLRLVVDGDSLALETRFWKPPYRFVVSADGSVTRAAPWVELRAAPATSTTRDVFEFLGHTDATAQASVNGI
;
A
#
# COMPACT_ATOMS: atom_id res chain seq x y z
N GLY A 1 -14.04 -34.72 -35.79
CA GLY A 1 -13.46 -33.37 -35.80
C GLY A 1 -13.38 -32.86 -34.38
N PRO A 2 -12.41 -32.01 -34.02
CA PRO A 2 -12.38 -31.42 -32.69
C PRO A 2 -13.61 -30.50 -32.50
N PRO A 3 -14.08 -30.28 -31.26
CA PRO A 3 -15.29 -29.52 -31.01
C PRO A 3 -15.07 -28.02 -31.30
N PRO A 4 -16.15 -27.27 -31.62
CA PRO A 4 -16.06 -25.85 -31.91
C PRO A 4 -15.61 -25.10 -30.65
N GLN A 5 -14.55 -24.30 -30.79
CA GLN A 5 -14.14 -23.35 -29.76
C GLN A 5 -15.26 -22.30 -29.62
N GLY A 6 -15.85 -22.22 -28.42
CA GLY A 6 -16.82 -21.19 -28.08
C GLY A 6 -16.23 -19.78 -28.20
N PRO A 7 -17.06 -18.74 -28.21
CA PRO A 7 -16.60 -17.37 -28.41
C PRO A 7 -15.61 -17.00 -27.31
N THR A 8 -14.36 -16.73 -27.70
CA THR A 8 -13.38 -16.02 -26.87
C THR A 8 -13.96 -14.64 -26.58
N THR A 9 -14.57 -14.48 -25.40
CA THR A 9 -14.84 -13.16 -24.83
C THR A 9 -13.50 -12.45 -24.67
N SER A 10 -13.19 -11.54 -25.60
CA SER A 10 -12.11 -10.58 -25.41
C SER A 10 -12.45 -9.75 -24.17
N LEU A 11 -11.63 -9.86 -23.13
CA LEU A 11 -11.69 -8.94 -21.99
C LEU A 11 -11.57 -7.50 -22.53
N PRO A 12 -12.32 -6.53 -21.98
CA PRO A 12 -12.14 -5.12 -22.34
C PRO A 12 -10.66 -4.74 -22.16
N ALA A 13 -10.08 -4.05 -23.13
CA ALA A 13 -8.71 -3.57 -23.04
C ALA A 13 -8.65 -2.40 -22.05
N TYR A 14 -8.55 -2.71 -20.75
CA TYR A 14 -8.30 -1.73 -19.70
C TYR A 14 -6.92 -1.12 -19.90
N ARG A 15 -6.84 0.22 -19.92
CA ARG A 15 -5.59 0.95 -20.14
C ARG A 15 -5.13 1.63 -18.87
N THR A 16 -3.84 1.58 -18.64
CA THR A 16 -3.19 2.31 -17.56
C THR A 16 -2.41 3.45 -18.18
N MET A 17 -2.57 4.65 -17.63
CA MET A 17 -1.79 5.82 -18.06
C MET A 17 -0.93 6.29 -16.91
N TRP A 18 0.37 6.40 -17.15
CA TRP A 18 1.31 6.94 -16.17
C TRP A 18 1.43 8.45 -16.38
N LEU A 19 1.19 9.23 -15.32
CA LEU A 19 1.48 10.65 -15.28
C LEU A 19 2.93 10.83 -14.84
N GLN A 20 3.83 11.00 -15.80
CA GLN A 20 5.26 11.20 -15.55
C GLN A 20 5.53 12.68 -15.23
N PRO A 21 6.62 13.00 -14.50
CA PRO A 21 7.05 14.38 -14.30
C PRO A 21 7.10 15.19 -15.60
N ALA A 22 7.65 14.60 -16.67
CA ALA A 22 7.73 15.23 -17.99
C ALA A 22 6.38 15.72 -18.55
N ASP A 23 5.26 15.12 -18.14
CA ASP A 23 3.92 15.51 -18.61
C ASP A 23 3.42 16.83 -17.96
N TRP A 24 3.94 17.19 -16.78
CA TRP A 24 3.41 18.30 -16.00
C TRP A 24 4.44 19.30 -15.48
N THR A 25 5.72 18.95 -15.40
CA THR A 25 6.76 19.83 -14.85
C THR A 25 6.73 21.20 -15.54
N HIS A 26 6.71 22.24 -14.72
CA HIS A 26 6.75 23.62 -15.14
C HIS A 26 7.40 24.49 -14.05
N ALA A 27 7.83 25.69 -14.42
CA ALA A 27 8.45 26.62 -13.47
C ALA A 27 7.47 27.18 -12.42
N ASP A 28 6.17 27.13 -12.69
CA ASP A 28 5.11 27.62 -11.81
C ASP A 28 4.02 26.56 -11.59
N ALA A 29 3.47 26.55 -10.37
CA ALA A 29 2.49 25.58 -9.90
C ALA A 29 1.17 25.62 -10.70
N ASP A 30 0.71 26.81 -11.10
CA ASP A 30 -0.53 26.97 -11.86
C ASP A 30 -0.44 26.32 -13.24
N SER A 31 0.66 26.54 -13.96
CA SER A 31 0.92 25.91 -15.25
C SER A 31 1.11 24.40 -15.12
N ALA A 32 1.77 23.93 -14.06
CA ALA A 32 1.88 22.51 -13.76
C ALA A 32 0.49 21.89 -13.54
N ALA A 33 -0.37 22.53 -12.75
CA ALA A 33 -1.74 22.09 -12.53
C ALA A 33 -2.58 22.06 -13.82
N ILE A 34 -2.45 23.08 -14.68
CA ILE A 34 -3.11 23.12 -15.98
C ILE A 34 -2.65 21.96 -16.87
N ARG A 35 -1.36 21.62 -16.86
CA ARG A 35 -0.81 20.49 -17.62
C ARG A 35 -1.39 19.17 -17.14
N ILE A 36 -1.45 18.92 -15.83
CA ILE A 36 -2.09 17.72 -15.26
C ILE A 36 -3.56 17.63 -15.71
N ARG A 37 -4.35 18.71 -15.58
CA ARG A 37 -5.76 18.72 -15.99
C ARG A 37 -5.95 18.45 -17.48
N ARG A 38 -5.07 18.99 -18.33
CA ARG A 38 -5.07 18.73 -19.78
C ARG A 38 -4.74 17.27 -20.08
N PHE A 39 -3.73 16.71 -19.41
CA PHE A 39 -3.38 15.30 -19.54
C PHE A 39 -4.58 14.40 -19.18
N VAL A 40 -5.19 14.63 -18.00
CA VAL A 40 -6.37 13.89 -17.54
C VAL A 40 -7.52 13.97 -18.55
N THR A 41 -7.80 15.17 -19.07
CA THR A 41 -8.84 15.38 -20.09
C THR A 41 -8.55 14.59 -21.37
N ALA A 42 -7.29 14.54 -21.80
CA ALA A 42 -6.89 13.82 -23.01
C ALA A 42 -7.06 12.30 -22.89
N ILE A 43 -6.93 11.73 -21.68
CA ILE A 43 -7.06 10.29 -21.43
C ILE A 43 -8.47 9.86 -20.98
N THR A 44 -9.38 10.81 -20.72
CA THR A 44 -10.77 10.48 -20.32
C THR A 44 -11.59 9.75 -21.41
N PRO A 45 -11.44 10.05 -22.73
CA PRO A 45 -12.20 9.36 -23.78
C PRO A 45 -11.89 7.86 -23.90
N THR A 46 -10.79 7.38 -23.31
CA THR A 46 -10.49 5.95 -23.28
C THR A 46 -11.20 5.30 -22.09
N ALA A 47 -12.27 4.54 -22.39
CA ALA A 47 -13.07 3.86 -21.39
C ALA A 47 -12.20 3.06 -20.39
N SER A 48 -12.46 3.24 -19.10
CA SER A 48 -11.86 2.50 -17.98
C SER A 48 -10.34 2.64 -17.84
N THR A 49 -9.85 3.88 -17.87
CA THR A 49 -8.43 4.18 -17.64
C THR A 49 -8.12 4.35 -16.16
N THR A 50 -7.12 3.63 -15.65
CA THR A 50 -6.53 3.92 -14.33
C THR A 50 -5.35 4.88 -14.51
N LEU A 51 -5.36 5.99 -13.77
CA LEU A 51 -4.26 6.96 -13.74
C LEU A 51 -3.26 6.55 -12.65
N LEU A 52 -2.01 6.32 -13.03
CA LEU A 52 -0.90 6.15 -12.09
C LEU A 52 -0.17 7.48 -11.93
N VAL A 53 -0.01 7.93 -10.70
CA VAL A 53 0.68 9.18 -10.38
C VAL A 53 1.89 8.86 -9.54
N GLN A 54 3.10 9.07 -10.07
CA GLN A 54 4.32 8.83 -9.31
C GLN A 54 4.43 9.80 -8.13
N VAL A 55 4.71 9.29 -6.93
CA VAL A 55 4.81 10.08 -5.70
C VAL A 55 6.22 10.16 -5.11
N ASP A 56 7.19 9.48 -5.71
CA ASP A 56 8.57 9.41 -5.25
C ASP A 56 9.60 9.74 -6.34
N GLY A 57 10.87 9.81 -5.93
CA GLY A 57 12.00 9.99 -6.84
C GLY A 57 11.88 11.25 -7.70
N GLU A 58 11.79 11.03 -9.02
CA GLU A 58 11.73 12.10 -10.03
C GLU A 58 10.54 13.04 -9.85
N ALA A 59 9.39 12.54 -9.39
CA ALA A 59 8.23 13.39 -9.13
C ALA A 59 8.54 14.42 -8.04
N LYS A 60 9.08 13.97 -6.90
CA LYS A 60 9.48 14.86 -5.80
C LYS A 60 10.55 15.87 -6.24
N ALA A 61 11.48 15.46 -7.09
CA ALA A 61 12.54 16.35 -7.60
C ALA A 61 12.03 17.39 -8.61
N ALA A 62 10.94 17.10 -9.32
CA ALA A 62 10.38 17.96 -10.36
C ALA A 62 9.23 18.87 -9.87
N THR A 63 8.79 18.70 -8.63
CA THR A 63 7.70 19.45 -8.00
C THR A 63 8.19 20.84 -7.60
N PRO A 64 7.56 21.94 -8.08
CA PRO A 64 7.77 23.28 -7.54
C PRO A 64 7.47 23.32 -6.03
N ASP A 65 8.10 24.25 -5.31
CA ASP A 65 7.83 24.42 -3.87
C ASP A 65 6.32 24.57 -3.60
N ASP A 66 5.82 23.90 -2.57
CA ASP A 66 4.43 23.86 -2.14
C ASP A 66 3.40 23.37 -3.18
N PHE A 67 3.84 22.76 -4.28
CA PHE A 67 2.95 22.13 -5.26
C PHE A 67 2.69 20.66 -4.93
N ASP A 68 1.44 20.22 -5.08
CA ASP A 68 1.05 18.83 -4.87
C ASP A 68 0.43 18.23 -6.16
N PRO A 69 1.23 17.54 -6.99
CA PRO A 69 0.75 16.95 -8.23
C PRO A 69 -0.28 15.84 -7.99
N LEU A 70 -0.19 15.11 -6.87
CA LEU A 70 -1.12 14.04 -6.56
C LEU A 70 -2.51 14.59 -6.23
N SER A 71 -2.58 15.65 -5.41
CA SER A 71 -3.84 16.32 -5.10
C SER A 71 -4.55 16.83 -6.36
N VAL A 72 -3.81 17.48 -7.27
CA VAL A 72 -4.38 17.97 -8.54
C VAL A 72 -4.86 16.82 -9.41
N ALA A 73 -4.08 15.74 -9.52
CA ALA A 73 -4.43 14.58 -10.31
C ALA A 73 -5.65 13.83 -9.75
N LEU A 74 -5.79 13.76 -8.42
CA LEU A 74 -6.95 13.16 -7.76
C LEU A 74 -8.22 13.95 -8.07
N ILE A 75 -8.22 15.27 -7.85
CA ILE A 75 -9.37 16.13 -8.12
C ILE A 75 -9.77 16.00 -9.60
N ALA A 76 -8.82 16.21 -10.52
CA ALA A 76 -9.11 16.16 -11.95
C ALA A 76 -9.54 14.75 -12.41
N GLY A 77 -8.92 13.70 -11.88
CA GLY A 77 -9.21 12.32 -12.24
C GLY A 77 -10.59 11.88 -11.76
N HIS A 78 -10.92 12.13 -10.50
CA HIS A 78 -12.21 11.77 -9.91
C HIS A 78 -13.38 12.55 -10.53
N GLU A 79 -13.21 13.84 -10.85
CA GLU A 79 -14.20 14.63 -11.61
C GLU A 79 -14.53 14.02 -12.97
N LYS A 80 -13.61 13.23 -13.54
CA LYS A 80 -13.77 12.52 -14.81
C LYS A 80 -14.08 11.03 -14.64
N GLY A 81 -14.30 10.56 -13.41
CA GLY A 81 -14.61 9.17 -13.10
C GLY A 81 -13.44 8.20 -13.29
N LEU A 82 -12.19 8.69 -13.32
CA LEU A 82 -11.00 7.84 -13.35
C LEU A 82 -10.68 7.29 -11.96
N ARG A 83 -10.08 6.11 -11.91
CA ARG A 83 -9.39 5.63 -10.69
C ARG A 83 -7.99 6.19 -10.67
N VAL A 84 -7.53 6.64 -9.51
CA VAL A 84 -6.20 7.22 -9.32
C VAL A 84 -5.42 6.38 -8.31
N HIS A 85 -4.33 5.81 -8.76
CA HIS A 85 -3.41 5.07 -7.91
C HIS A 85 -2.11 5.87 -7.72
N ALA A 86 -1.61 5.90 -6.50
CA ALA A 86 -0.28 6.43 -6.23
C ALA A 86 0.78 5.39 -6.66
N GLY A 87 1.77 5.82 -7.43
CA GLY A 87 2.88 5.01 -7.91
C GLY A 87 4.14 5.24 -7.09
N LEU A 88 4.72 4.16 -6.56
CA LEU A 88 5.98 4.16 -5.83
C LEU A 88 7.01 3.33 -6.60
N SER A 89 8.18 3.88 -6.88
CA SER A 89 9.15 3.29 -7.81
C SER A 89 10.09 2.26 -7.18
N LEU A 90 10.02 2.06 -5.85
CA LEU A 90 10.88 1.17 -5.06
C LEU A 90 12.39 1.33 -5.37
N THR A 91 12.87 2.57 -5.36
CA THR A 91 14.28 2.90 -5.63
C THR A 91 15.09 3.10 -4.34
N VAL A 92 16.38 2.75 -4.39
CA VAL A 92 17.37 3.03 -3.33
C VAL A 92 18.26 4.17 -3.80
N ALA A 93 18.34 5.25 -3.04
CA ALA A 93 19.13 6.41 -3.40
C ALA A 93 20.65 6.16 -3.22
N PRO A 94 21.54 6.89 -3.92
CA PRO A 94 22.97 6.78 -3.71
C PRO A 94 23.36 7.05 -2.24
N GLY A 95 24.05 6.10 -1.61
CA GLY A 95 24.45 6.18 -0.19
C GLY A 95 23.35 5.81 0.81
N GLU A 96 22.13 5.51 0.36
CA GLU A 96 21.04 5.01 1.21
C GLU A 96 21.18 3.50 1.41
N SER A 97 21.00 3.02 2.64
CA SER A 97 20.94 1.58 2.91
C SER A 97 19.59 0.99 2.46
N PRO A 98 19.52 -0.30 2.10
CA PRO A 98 18.24 -0.94 1.75
C PRO A 98 17.18 -0.81 2.86
N ALA A 99 17.57 -0.97 4.12
CA ALA A 99 16.68 -0.84 5.27
C ALA A 99 16.12 0.60 5.41
N ALA A 100 16.93 1.62 5.11
CA ALA A 100 16.48 3.01 5.10
C ALA A 100 15.51 3.29 3.95
N ALA A 101 15.80 2.76 2.74
CA ALA A 101 14.89 2.87 1.61
C ALA A 101 13.53 2.21 1.89
N MET A 102 13.51 1.03 2.53
CA MET A 102 12.28 0.36 2.93
C MET A 102 11.47 1.18 3.93
N SER A 103 12.13 1.78 4.94
CA SER A 103 11.44 2.69 5.87
C SER A 103 10.83 3.87 5.13
N ARG A 104 11.58 4.49 4.22
CA ARG A 104 11.08 5.61 3.41
C ARG A 104 9.88 5.21 2.55
N TRP A 105 9.90 4.04 1.91
CA TRP A 105 8.77 3.55 1.11
C TRP A 105 7.51 3.34 1.95
N LYS A 106 7.68 2.75 3.14
CA LYS A 106 6.61 2.57 4.13
C LYS A 106 6.03 3.89 4.60
N ASP A 107 6.88 4.87 4.90
CA ASP A 107 6.47 6.19 5.35
C ASP A 107 5.71 6.94 4.24
N ILE A 108 6.18 6.86 2.98
CA ILE A 108 5.45 7.42 1.83
C ILE A 108 4.10 6.73 1.65
N ALA A 109 4.05 5.39 1.66
CA ALA A 109 2.82 4.63 1.47
C ALA A 109 1.79 4.91 2.57
N GLY A 110 2.22 4.94 3.84
CA GLY A 110 1.38 5.32 4.97
C GLY A 110 0.91 6.77 4.89
N HIS A 111 1.78 7.71 4.48
CA HIS A 111 1.43 9.11 4.29
C HIS A 111 0.36 9.28 3.21
N VAL A 112 0.55 8.67 2.04
CA VAL A 112 -0.40 8.74 0.93
C VAL A 112 -1.74 8.12 1.33
N ALA A 113 -1.72 6.94 1.94
CA ALA A 113 -2.94 6.28 2.40
C ALA A 113 -3.66 7.09 3.49
N THR A 114 -2.95 7.85 4.33
CA THR A 114 -3.59 8.67 5.37
C THR A 114 -4.23 9.93 4.78
N HIS A 115 -3.50 10.68 3.95
CA HIS A 115 -3.88 12.06 3.60
C HIS A 115 -4.64 12.18 2.27
N TYR A 116 -4.60 11.16 1.41
CA TYR A 116 -5.13 11.25 0.05
C TYR A 116 -6.25 10.25 -0.21
N GLY A 117 -7.27 10.66 -0.94
CA GLY A 117 -8.37 9.81 -1.39
C GLY A 117 -7.99 8.83 -2.51
N ILE A 118 -6.82 8.20 -2.48
CA ILE A 118 -6.37 7.28 -3.54
C ILE A 118 -7.24 6.01 -3.61
N ASP A 119 -7.37 5.45 -4.82
CA ASP A 119 -8.10 4.21 -5.08
C ASP A 119 -7.20 2.97 -4.96
N GLY A 120 -5.88 3.18 -5.07
CA GLY A 120 -4.91 2.11 -4.98
C GLY A 120 -3.47 2.58 -4.88
N LEU A 121 -2.58 1.61 -4.65
CA LEU A 121 -1.14 1.78 -4.59
C LEU A 121 -0.50 0.89 -5.65
N HIS A 122 0.34 1.49 -6.48
CA HIS A 122 1.15 0.80 -7.47
C HIS A 122 2.61 0.78 -7.05
N LEU A 123 3.21 -0.39 -7.03
CA LEU A 123 4.61 -0.59 -6.68
C LEU A 123 5.38 -1.01 -7.93
N GLY A 124 6.19 -0.08 -8.43
CA GLY A 124 7.09 -0.28 -9.56
C GLY A 124 8.14 -1.33 -9.21
N GLY A 125 8.16 -2.42 -9.97
CA GLY A 125 9.07 -3.53 -9.71
C GLY A 125 10.52 -3.17 -10.01
N HIS A 126 11.41 -3.47 -9.08
CA HIS A 126 12.85 -3.55 -9.30
C HIS A 126 13.34 -4.92 -8.87
N ARG A 127 14.28 -5.54 -9.62
CA ARG A 127 14.72 -6.91 -9.33
C ARG A 127 15.28 -7.01 -7.91
N GLY A 128 14.71 -7.93 -7.12
CA GLY A 128 15.18 -8.24 -5.77
C GLY A 128 14.64 -7.33 -4.66
N LEU A 129 13.83 -6.31 -4.98
CA LEU A 129 13.17 -5.45 -3.99
C LEU A 129 11.70 -5.86 -3.84
N SER A 130 11.23 -5.93 -2.58
CA SER A 130 9.85 -6.29 -2.25
C SER A 130 9.09 -5.07 -1.75
N GLY A 131 7.97 -4.75 -2.40
CA GLY A 131 7.06 -3.71 -1.99
C GLY A 131 6.08 -4.10 -0.88
N ILE A 132 6.18 -5.33 -0.35
CA ILE A 132 5.19 -5.88 0.60
C ILE A 132 5.02 -5.01 1.83
N GLY A 133 6.11 -4.51 2.40
CA GLY A 133 6.05 -3.62 3.57
C GLY A 133 5.28 -2.34 3.30
N ALA A 134 5.58 -1.66 2.19
CA ALA A 134 4.89 -0.44 1.80
C ALA A 134 3.39 -0.68 1.55
N ALA A 135 3.03 -1.78 0.87
CA ALA A 135 1.63 -2.17 0.70
C ALA A 135 0.95 -2.46 2.04
N ALA A 136 1.59 -3.20 2.94
CA ALA A 136 1.04 -3.50 4.26
C ALA A 136 0.75 -2.22 5.05
N GLU A 137 1.66 -1.24 5.04
CA GLU A 137 1.47 0.04 5.73
C GLU A 137 0.29 0.84 5.17
N ALA A 138 0.14 0.89 3.84
CA ALA A 138 -1.01 1.55 3.23
C ALA A 138 -2.33 0.83 3.55
N LEU A 139 -2.35 -0.51 3.49
CA LEU A 139 -3.54 -1.32 3.73
C LEU A 139 -3.98 -1.34 5.19
N LEU A 140 -3.05 -1.19 6.14
CA LEU A 140 -3.38 -1.03 7.56
C LEU A 140 -4.10 0.29 7.85
N VAL A 141 -3.93 1.30 6.98
CA VAL A 141 -4.63 2.59 7.06
C VAL A 141 -5.92 2.56 6.24
N LYS A 142 -5.86 2.08 4.98
CA LYS A 142 -6.99 1.97 4.05
C LYS A 142 -7.10 0.54 3.50
N PRO A 143 -7.87 -0.35 4.15
CA PRO A 143 -7.91 -1.76 3.76
C PRO A 143 -8.62 -2.04 2.43
N TYR A 144 -9.30 -1.04 1.86
CA TYR A 144 -10.00 -1.17 0.58
C TYR A 144 -9.12 -0.84 -0.64
N LEU A 145 -7.87 -0.40 -0.45
CA LEU A 145 -6.99 -0.06 -1.56
C LEU A 145 -6.73 -1.28 -2.45
N VAL A 146 -6.72 -1.04 -3.76
CA VAL A 146 -6.18 -2.00 -4.72
C VAL A 146 -4.67 -1.87 -4.74
N ILE A 147 -3.95 -2.96 -4.46
CA ILE A 147 -2.49 -2.99 -4.62
C ILE A 147 -2.12 -3.57 -5.98
N SER A 148 -1.04 -3.07 -6.56
CA SER A 148 -0.57 -3.52 -7.86
C SER A 148 0.95 -3.49 -7.98
N GLY A 149 1.51 -4.36 -8.80
CA GLY A 149 2.97 -4.56 -8.91
C GLY A 149 3.36 -6.04 -9.00
N SER A 150 4.48 -6.34 -9.66
CA SER A 150 4.91 -7.73 -9.92
C SER A 150 5.26 -8.51 -8.65
N THR A 151 5.63 -7.85 -7.56
CA THR A 151 5.93 -8.49 -6.27
C THR A 151 4.76 -9.32 -5.70
N PHE A 152 3.52 -9.02 -6.09
CA PHE A 152 2.34 -9.68 -5.53
C PHE A 152 1.85 -10.88 -6.34
N SER A 153 2.43 -11.14 -7.52
CA SER A 153 1.96 -12.18 -8.44
C SER A 153 2.01 -13.59 -7.85
N ASP A 154 2.96 -13.85 -6.95
CA ASP A 154 3.15 -15.16 -6.32
C ASP A 154 2.56 -15.24 -4.90
N VAL A 155 1.87 -14.19 -4.44
CA VAL A 155 1.28 -14.16 -3.11
C VAL A 155 -0.03 -14.95 -3.11
N VAL A 156 -0.04 -16.05 -2.35
CA VAL A 156 -1.19 -16.94 -2.22
C VAL A 156 -2.34 -16.24 -1.50
N GLY A 157 -3.56 -16.44 -1.97
CA GLY A 157 -4.78 -16.01 -1.28
C GLY A 157 -5.21 -14.56 -1.53
N LEU A 158 -4.47 -13.80 -2.35
CA LEU A 158 -4.92 -12.48 -2.78
C LEU A 158 -6.03 -12.58 -3.82
N GLN A 159 -7.02 -11.69 -3.73
CA GLN A 159 -8.15 -11.66 -4.67
C GLN A 159 -7.78 -10.82 -5.90
N PRO A 160 -7.68 -11.41 -7.11
CA PRO A 160 -7.26 -10.66 -8.29
C PRO A 160 -8.30 -9.62 -8.76
N VAL A 161 -7.82 -8.43 -9.14
CA VAL A 161 -8.65 -7.34 -9.68
C VAL A 161 -8.38 -7.18 -11.17
N HIS A 162 -9.27 -7.73 -11.98
CA HIS A 162 -9.11 -7.77 -13.43
C HIS A 162 -9.49 -6.47 -14.16
N SER A 163 -10.11 -5.52 -13.45
CA SER A 163 -10.65 -4.28 -14.02
C SER A 163 -9.75 -3.04 -13.85
N VAL A 164 -8.57 -3.20 -13.25
CA VAL A 164 -7.67 -2.08 -12.92
C VAL A 164 -6.41 -2.12 -13.76
N LEU A 165 -5.41 -2.92 -13.38
CA LEU A 165 -4.20 -3.15 -14.17
C LEU A 165 -4.14 -4.63 -14.54
N VAL A 166 -4.04 -4.91 -15.84
CA VAL A 166 -3.80 -6.24 -16.39
C VAL A 166 -2.48 -6.24 -17.14
N SER A 167 -1.71 -7.31 -17.01
CA SER A 167 -0.55 -7.53 -17.89
C SER A 167 -1.03 -7.73 -19.33
N VAL A 168 -0.17 -7.38 -20.29
CA VAL A 168 -0.35 -7.70 -21.73
C VAL A 168 -0.58 -9.21 -21.93
N ALA A 169 -0.17 -10.05 -20.97
CA ALA A 169 -0.28 -11.50 -20.98
C ALA A 169 -1.51 -12.08 -20.21
N THR A 170 -2.58 -11.31 -19.98
CA THR A 170 -3.85 -11.75 -19.31
C THR A 170 -3.78 -12.08 -17.82
N THR A 171 -2.60 -12.07 -17.19
CA THR A 171 -2.50 -12.20 -15.73
C THR A 171 -2.83 -10.88 -15.02
N PRO A 172 -3.63 -10.91 -13.94
CA PRO A 172 -3.89 -9.73 -13.13
C PRO A 172 -2.58 -9.24 -12.50
N VAL A 173 -2.34 -7.93 -12.56
CA VAL A 173 -1.24 -7.28 -11.83
C VAL A 173 -1.78 -6.34 -10.74
N SER A 174 -3.02 -6.57 -10.33
CA SER A 174 -3.76 -5.83 -9.31
C SER A 174 -4.51 -6.81 -8.42
N TRP A 175 -4.55 -6.54 -7.11
CA TRP A 175 -5.13 -7.42 -6.11
C TRP A 175 -5.85 -6.63 -5.03
N HIS A 176 -6.93 -7.21 -4.51
CA HIS A 176 -7.51 -6.89 -3.22
C HIS A 176 -6.87 -7.76 -2.15
N VAL A 177 -6.69 -7.16 -0.97
CA VAL A 177 -6.19 -7.83 0.22
C VAL A 177 -7.21 -7.64 1.33
N ASP A 178 -7.62 -8.74 1.96
CA ASP A 178 -8.48 -8.65 3.13
C ASP A 178 -7.71 -8.02 4.29
N ALA A 179 -8.34 -7.13 5.05
CA ALA A 179 -7.71 -6.49 6.21
C ALA A 179 -7.14 -7.51 7.23
N SER A 180 -7.68 -8.73 7.26
CA SER A 180 -7.20 -9.83 8.12
C SER A 180 -5.90 -10.49 7.66
N GLN A 181 -5.52 -10.28 6.40
CA GLN A 181 -4.31 -10.82 5.80
C GLN A 181 -3.10 -9.91 6.05
N VAL A 182 -3.31 -8.65 6.43
CA VAL A 182 -2.25 -7.65 6.55
C VAL A 182 -1.79 -7.54 7.99
N VAL A 183 -0.49 -7.74 8.22
CA VAL A 183 0.14 -7.62 9.54
C VAL A 183 1.39 -6.76 9.42
N ALA A 184 1.61 -5.87 10.38
CA ALA A 184 2.90 -5.20 10.58
C ALA A 184 3.42 -5.50 11.99
N LEU A 185 4.68 -5.91 12.08
CA LEU A 185 5.37 -6.17 13.35
C LEU A 185 6.55 -5.20 13.49
N ASP A 186 6.62 -4.52 14.62
CA ASP A 186 7.79 -3.81 15.10
C ASP A 186 8.58 -4.72 16.04
N LEU A 187 9.80 -5.06 15.64
CA LEU A 187 10.69 -5.98 16.34
C LEU A 187 11.76 -5.26 17.16
N SER A 188 11.75 -3.93 17.18
CA SER A 188 12.79 -3.12 17.83
C SER A 188 12.96 -3.43 19.32
N ARG A 189 11.88 -3.79 20.02
CA ARG A 189 11.94 -4.16 21.45
C ARG A 189 12.42 -5.59 21.70
N TRP A 190 12.22 -6.47 20.73
CA TRP A 190 12.72 -7.85 20.80
C TRP A 190 14.18 -7.95 20.33
N ARG A 191 14.63 -7.01 19.49
CA ARG A 191 16.00 -6.90 18.94
C ARG A 191 16.58 -5.48 19.11
N PRO A 192 16.82 -5.03 20.35
CA PRO A 192 17.21 -3.63 20.61
C PRO A 192 18.59 -3.25 20.04
N GLU A 193 19.55 -4.19 19.98
CA GLU A 193 20.94 -3.90 19.59
C GLU A 193 21.23 -4.07 18.09
N GLY A 194 20.20 -4.00 17.23
CA GLY A 194 20.44 -4.16 15.79
C GLY A 194 19.19 -4.46 14.98
N ALA A 195 18.03 -3.87 15.31
CA ALA A 195 16.77 -4.21 14.65
C ALA A 195 16.75 -3.93 13.13
N SER A 196 17.66 -3.10 12.62
CA SER A 196 17.71 -2.67 11.21
C SER A 196 18.35 -3.71 10.29
N GLY A 197 17.66 -4.06 9.20
CA GLY A 197 18.20 -4.94 8.16
C GLY A 197 18.38 -6.40 8.59
N LEU A 198 17.75 -6.85 9.67
CA LEU A 198 17.82 -8.23 10.14
C LEU A 198 17.08 -9.15 9.16
N PRO A 199 17.66 -10.31 8.79
CA PRO A 199 16.95 -11.31 7.99
C PRO A 199 15.69 -11.77 8.70
N VAL A 200 14.57 -11.80 7.97
CA VAL A 200 13.27 -12.25 8.47
C VAL A 200 12.76 -13.40 7.62
N GLN A 201 12.23 -14.42 8.29
CA GLN A 201 11.43 -15.48 7.67
C GLN A 201 10.10 -15.62 8.38
N VAL A 202 9.03 -15.66 7.60
CA VAL A 202 7.67 -15.93 8.06
C VAL A 202 7.13 -17.13 7.31
N ASP A 203 6.80 -18.19 8.03
CA ASP A 203 6.33 -19.44 7.42
C ASP A 203 4.99 -19.20 6.69
N SER A 204 4.90 -19.66 5.44
CA SER A 204 3.68 -19.63 4.61
C SER A 204 3.07 -18.23 4.38
N ALA A 205 3.88 -17.18 4.41
CA ALA A 205 3.43 -15.80 4.19
C ALA A 205 4.34 -15.06 3.23
N ALA A 206 3.79 -14.09 2.51
CA ALA A 206 4.60 -13.13 1.76
C ALA A 206 5.04 -12.01 2.70
N HIS A 207 6.34 -11.69 2.71
CA HIS A 207 6.93 -10.74 3.65
C HIS A 207 8.17 -10.08 3.05
N GLU A 208 8.65 -9.02 3.69
CA GLU A 208 9.98 -8.48 3.40
C GLU A 208 11.05 -9.43 3.95
N SER A 209 12.10 -9.68 3.17
CA SER A 209 13.19 -10.59 3.58
C SER A 209 14.07 -10.05 4.70
N THR A 210 13.98 -8.74 4.98
CA THR A 210 14.68 -8.07 6.06
C THR A 210 13.77 -7.06 6.75
N THR A 211 14.10 -6.66 7.98
CA THR A 211 13.47 -5.50 8.63
C THR A 211 13.92 -4.18 8.00
N ASP A 212 13.08 -3.14 8.13
CA ASP A 212 13.46 -1.77 7.77
C ASP A 212 14.37 -1.12 8.83
N ALA A 213 14.75 0.15 8.62
CA ALA A 213 15.62 0.90 9.52
C ALA A 213 15.08 1.06 10.95
N ALA A 214 13.77 0.95 11.15
CA ALA A 214 13.11 1.03 12.46
C ALA A 214 12.86 -0.36 13.07
N GLY A 215 13.28 -1.44 12.41
CA GLY A 215 13.04 -2.80 12.88
C GLY A 215 11.65 -3.34 12.57
N ARG A 216 10.94 -2.74 11.60
CA ARG A 216 9.58 -3.15 11.23
C ARG A 216 9.59 -4.08 10.03
N VAL A 217 8.62 -4.99 9.99
CA VAL A 217 8.35 -5.89 8.86
C VAL A 217 6.86 -5.90 8.51
N GLY A 218 6.53 -5.77 7.23
CA GLY A 218 5.18 -5.98 6.71
C GLY A 218 4.99 -7.40 6.17
N ILE A 219 3.81 -7.97 6.42
CA ILE A 219 3.46 -9.35 6.11
C ILE A 219 2.08 -9.39 5.46
N LEU A 220 1.95 -10.16 4.38
CA LEU A 220 0.71 -10.57 3.76
C LEU A 220 0.52 -12.08 3.95
N LEU A 221 -0.47 -12.43 4.76
CA LEU A 221 -0.86 -13.81 5.07
C LEU A 221 -1.87 -14.31 4.04
N PRO A 222 -1.78 -15.56 3.56
CA PRO A 222 -2.84 -16.14 2.71
C PRO A 222 -4.16 -16.25 3.47
N THR A 223 -4.08 -16.68 4.73
CA THR A 223 -5.13 -16.65 5.73
C THR A 223 -4.48 -16.44 7.09
N ARG A 224 -5.18 -15.83 8.04
CA ARG A 224 -4.62 -15.60 9.37
C ARG A 224 -4.52 -16.94 10.14
N PRO A 225 -3.32 -17.41 10.50
CA PRO A 225 -3.16 -18.63 11.30
C PRO A 225 -3.58 -18.36 12.76
N ASP A 226 -3.60 -19.40 13.60
CA ASP A 226 -3.72 -19.28 15.07
C ASP A 226 -2.38 -18.98 15.76
N THR A 227 -1.28 -19.30 15.07
CA THR A 227 0.09 -19.02 15.51
C THR A 227 0.92 -18.62 14.30
N LEU A 228 1.58 -17.48 14.41
CA LEU A 228 2.54 -17.00 13.42
C LEU A 228 3.95 -17.36 13.89
N ARG A 229 4.67 -18.13 13.09
CA ARG A 229 6.07 -18.45 13.36
C ARG A 229 6.95 -17.46 12.62
N LEU A 230 7.76 -16.75 13.39
CA LEU A 230 8.72 -15.75 12.94
C LEU A 230 10.13 -16.28 13.23
N VAL A 231 11.04 -16.18 12.27
CA VAL A 231 12.47 -16.43 12.47
C VAL A 231 13.22 -15.17 12.09
N VAL A 232 14.04 -14.64 13.01
CA VAL A 232 14.82 -13.41 12.79
C VAL A 232 16.24 -13.66 13.22
N ASP A 233 17.16 -13.51 12.27
CA ASP A 233 18.59 -13.78 12.48
C ASP A 233 18.87 -15.16 13.13
N GLY A 234 18.10 -16.17 12.72
CA GLY A 234 18.21 -17.56 13.22
C GLY A 234 17.40 -17.87 14.48
N ASP A 235 16.96 -16.86 15.22
CA ASP A 235 16.13 -17.06 16.42
C ASP A 235 14.65 -17.15 16.05
N SER A 236 13.95 -18.12 16.64
CA SER A 236 12.52 -18.36 16.36
C SER A 236 11.62 -17.86 17.47
N LEU A 237 10.50 -17.26 17.08
CA LEU A 237 9.43 -16.81 17.95
C LEU A 237 8.08 -17.29 17.43
N ALA A 238 7.27 -17.84 18.32
CA ALA A 238 5.90 -18.25 18.02
C ALA A 238 4.93 -17.23 18.64
N LEU A 239 4.14 -16.57 17.79
CA LEU A 239 3.21 -15.52 18.19
C LEU A 239 1.77 -16.04 18.09
N GLU A 240 1.05 -16.07 19.21
CA GLU A 240 -0.38 -16.43 19.19
C GLU A 240 -1.23 -15.31 18.59
N THR A 241 -1.83 -15.57 17.43
CA THR A 241 -2.58 -14.57 16.64
C THR A 241 -4.09 -14.65 16.86
N ARG A 242 -4.60 -15.70 17.52
CA ARG A 242 -6.04 -15.95 17.71
C ARG A 242 -6.78 -14.80 18.41
N PHE A 243 -6.10 -14.07 19.29
CA PHE A 243 -6.67 -12.97 20.06
C PHE A 243 -6.42 -11.59 19.43
N TRP A 244 -5.65 -11.53 18.34
CA TRP A 244 -5.36 -10.27 17.68
C TRP A 244 -6.62 -9.66 17.08
N LYS A 245 -6.70 -8.33 17.15
CA LYS A 245 -7.74 -7.52 16.52
C LYS A 245 -7.13 -6.63 15.43
N PRO A 246 -7.89 -6.21 14.39
CA PRO A 246 -7.44 -5.19 13.44
C PRO A 246 -7.46 -3.78 14.05
N PRO A 247 -6.60 -2.83 13.64
CA PRO A 247 -5.54 -3.00 12.67
C PRO A 247 -4.42 -3.84 13.27
N TYR A 248 -3.88 -4.78 12.49
CA TYR A 248 -2.88 -5.74 12.97
C TYR A 248 -1.46 -5.15 12.92
N ARG A 249 -1.30 -3.96 13.52
CA ARG A 249 -0.01 -3.31 13.73
C ARG A 249 0.40 -3.51 15.18
N PHE A 250 1.46 -4.28 15.40
CA PHE A 250 1.89 -4.66 16.73
C PHE A 250 3.38 -4.45 16.96
N VAL A 251 3.75 -4.32 18.23
CA VAL A 251 5.12 -4.32 18.73
C VAL A 251 5.37 -5.63 19.46
N VAL A 252 6.46 -6.29 19.12
CA VAL A 252 6.93 -7.51 19.79
C VAL A 252 7.88 -7.11 20.90
N SER A 253 7.48 -7.39 22.14
CA SER A 253 8.25 -7.11 23.35
C SER A 253 9.46 -8.05 23.50
N ALA A 254 10.37 -7.71 24.41
CA ALA A 254 11.56 -8.51 24.70
C ALA A 254 11.25 -9.95 25.15
N ASP A 255 10.11 -10.16 25.83
CA ASP A 255 9.62 -11.46 26.27
C ASP A 255 8.85 -12.24 25.18
N GLY A 256 8.77 -11.69 23.97
CA GLY A 256 8.02 -12.27 22.84
C GLY A 256 6.52 -12.02 22.89
N SER A 257 6.01 -11.28 23.90
CA SER A 257 4.62 -10.86 23.93
C SER A 257 4.34 -9.80 22.86
N VAL A 258 3.08 -9.71 22.44
CA VAL A 258 2.65 -8.82 21.36
C VAL A 258 1.71 -7.77 21.94
N THR A 259 2.05 -6.51 21.71
CA THR A 259 1.29 -5.35 22.18
C THR A 259 1.00 -4.41 21.03
N ARG A 260 0.05 -3.50 21.21
CA ARG A 260 -0.19 -2.44 20.22
C ARG A 260 0.57 -1.19 20.60
N ALA A 261 1.23 -0.59 19.61
CA ALA A 261 1.76 0.75 19.76
C ALA A 261 0.58 1.74 19.88
N ALA A 262 0.56 2.52 20.96
CA ALA A 262 -0.28 3.70 21.05
C ALA A 262 0.36 4.86 20.26
N PRO A 263 -0.42 5.82 19.72
CA PRO A 263 -1.88 5.87 19.76
C PRO A 263 -2.53 4.93 18.74
N TRP A 264 -3.68 4.36 19.08
CA TRP A 264 -4.50 3.58 18.15
C TRP A 264 -5.98 3.87 18.35
N VAL A 265 -6.73 3.77 17.26
CA VAL A 265 -8.20 3.90 17.22
C VAL A 265 -8.74 2.75 16.37
N GLU A 266 -9.81 2.12 16.85
CA GLU A 266 -10.53 1.04 16.19
C GLU A 266 -12.01 1.37 16.15
N LEU A 267 -12.71 0.88 15.13
CA LEU A 267 -14.16 0.75 15.18
C LEU A 267 -14.51 -0.47 16.04
N ARG A 268 -15.36 -0.30 17.06
CA ARG A 268 -15.87 -1.42 17.87
C ARG A 268 -16.65 -2.42 17.03
N ALA A 269 -17.27 -1.94 15.96
CA ALA A 269 -17.89 -2.74 14.91
C ALA A 269 -17.64 -2.08 13.56
N ALA A 270 -16.93 -2.77 12.67
CA ALA A 270 -16.80 -2.31 11.29
C ALA A 270 -18.20 -2.26 10.62
N PRO A 271 -18.54 -1.19 9.89
CA PRO A 271 -19.75 -1.18 9.08
C PRO A 271 -19.72 -2.32 8.05
N ALA A 272 -20.91 -2.79 7.67
CA ALA A 272 -21.05 -3.57 6.46
C ALA A 272 -20.62 -2.74 5.23
N THR A 273 -20.34 -3.41 4.11
CA THR A 273 -19.94 -2.79 2.83
C THR A 273 -20.90 -1.69 2.35
N SER A 274 -22.15 -1.70 2.82
CA SER A 274 -23.07 -0.57 2.79
C SER A 274 -23.72 -0.42 4.16
N THR A 275 -23.84 0.81 4.68
CA THR A 275 -24.42 1.07 6.01
C THR A 275 -25.32 2.31 5.97
N THR A 276 -26.44 2.25 6.67
CA THR A 276 -27.31 3.40 6.96
C THR A 276 -27.12 3.93 8.37
N ARG A 277 -26.17 3.38 9.14
CA ARG A 277 -25.85 3.86 10.49
C ARG A 277 -25.14 5.20 10.39
N ASP A 278 -25.63 6.15 11.15
CA ASP A 278 -25.09 7.50 11.32
C ASP A 278 -24.08 7.60 12.48
N VAL A 279 -24.14 6.65 13.43
CA VAL A 279 -23.24 6.60 14.60
C VAL A 279 -22.36 5.34 14.58
N PHE A 280 -21.06 5.55 14.81
CA PHE A 280 -20.05 4.51 14.98
C PHE A 280 -19.33 4.66 16.31
N GLU A 281 -19.17 3.55 17.02
CA GLU A 281 -18.40 3.52 18.26
C GLU A 281 -16.94 3.21 17.96
N PHE A 282 -16.06 4.02 18.53
CA PHE A 282 -14.63 3.82 18.46
C PHE A 282 -14.09 3.34 19.81
N LEU A 283 -13.12 2.43 19.77
CA LEU A 283 -12.24 2.13 20.89
C LEU A 283 -10.88 2.74 20.55
N GLY A 284 -10.30 3.51 21.45
CA GLY A 284 -8.96 4.03 21.24
C GLY A 284 -8.14 3.98 22.50
N HIS A 285 -6.84 3.89 22.32
CA HIS A 285 -5.87 4.19 23.35
C HIS A 285 -4.92 5.23 22.80
N THR A 286 -4.99 6.44 23.35
CA THR A 286 -4.20 7.58 22.89
C THR A 286 -3.35 8.12 24.03
N ASP A 287 -2.33 8.90 23.69
CA ASP A 287 -1.69 9.77 24.68
C ASP A 287 -2.51 11.07 24.86
N ALA A 288 -2.09 11.89 25.83
CA ALA A 288 -2.77 13.14 26.17
C ALA A 288 -2.67 14.24 25.09
N THR A 289 -1.82 14.05 24.07
CA THR A 289 -1.58 15.01 22.99
C THR A 289 -2.20 14.60 21.66
N ALA A 290 -2.75 13.39 21.57
CA ALA A 290 -3.32 12.88 20.33
C ALA A 290 -4.54 13.69 19.89
N GLN A 291 -4.60 14.00 18.60
CA GLN A 291 -5.75 14.59 17.94
C GLN A 291 -6.35 13.58 16.96
N ALA A 292 -7.68 13.57 16.83
CA ALA A 292 -8.40 12.75 15.87
C ALA A 292 -9.34 13.65 15.07
N SER A 293 -9.45 13.38 13.76
CA SER A 293 -10.39 14.05 12.87
C SER A 293 -11.07 13.03 11.95
N VAL A 294 -12.30 13.34 11.54
CA VAL A 294 -13.05 12.56 10.55
C VAL A 294 -13.19 13.42 9.30
N ASN A 295 -12.63 12.97 8.18
CA ASN A 295 -12.56 13.74 6.93
C ASN A 295 -11.90 15.13 7.09
N GLY A 296 -10.93 15.25 7.99
CA GLY A 296 -10.24 16.53 8.24
C GLY A 296 -11.01 17.53 9.11
N ILE A 297 -12.08 17.08 9.78
CA ILE A 297 -12.88 17.84 10.76
C ILE A 297 -12.67 17.28 12.16
#